data_AF-A0A3Q2YWK6-F1
#
_entry.id   AF-A0A3Q2YWK6-F1
#
_cell.length_a   1.000
_cell.length_b   1.000
_cell.length_c   1.000
_cell.angle_alpha   90.00
_cell.angle_beta   90.00
_cell.angle_gamma   90.00
#
_symmetry.space_group_name_H-M   'P 1'
#
loop_
_entity.id
_entity.type
_entity.pdbx_description
1 polymer ?
#
loop_
_entity_poly.entity_id
_entity_poly.type
_entity_poly.pdbx_seq_one_letter_code
_entity_poly.pdbx_strand_id
1 'polypeptide(L)'
;MRAGSAIALCVFSFVCLSECAPPTCYSRSLSLSKEVMNLLDKIHTYHRTKTCAEVLPTIFLDVHNSCITTKLRDFLYVLLNHPSQYCRERPRMVLLKTKIQNLYAIITRICYRDLVFFTDDCEAIDTGHSRPHYAEDRLQLLQEES
;
A
#
# COMPACT_ATOMS: atom_id res chain seq x y z
N MET A 1 14.03 4.56 -55.61
CA MET A 1 13.61 3.56 -54.60
C MET A 1 13.79 4.18 -53.22
N ARG A 2 12.72 4.23 -52.42
CA ARG A 2 12.60 4.96 -51.15
C ARG A 2 13.41 4.27 -50.04
N ALA A 3 14.62 4.77 -49.75
CA ALA A 3 15.47 4.28 -48.66
C ALA A 3 15.30 5.07 -47.34
N GLY A 4 14.16 5.76 -47.16
CA GLY A 4 13.89 6.58 -45.96
C GLY A 4 13.00 5.91 -44.91
N SER A 5 12.37 4.78 -45.24
CA SER A 5 11.29 4.20 -44.40
C SER A 5 11.75 3.08 -43.47
N ALA A 6 12.93 2.50 -43.70
CA ALA A 6 13.41 1.36 -42.92
C ALA A 6 14.00 1.75 -41.56
N ILE A 7 14.58 2.96 -41.45
CA ILE A 7 15.23 3.41 -40.22
C ILE A 7 14.19 3.80 -39.15
N ALA A 8 13.06 4.37 -39.55
CA ALA A 8 11.99 4.77 -38.63
C ALA A 8 11.27 3.57 -37.96
N LEU A 9 11.24 2.41 -38.64
CA LEU A 9 10.63 1.18 -38.10
C LEU A 9 11.49 0.51 -37.02
N CYS A 10 12.82 0.71 -37.05
CA CYS A 10 13.71 0.10 -36.05
C CYS A 10 13.63 0.80 -34.68
N VAL A 11 13.31 2.10 -34.64
CA VAL A 11 13.26 2.87 -33.37
C VAL A 11 11.98 2.58 -32.59
N PHE A 12 10.87 2.25 -33.27
CA PHE A 12 9.59 1.95 -32.61
C PHE A 12 9.56 0.58 -31.90
N SER A 13 10.45 -0.35 -32.28
CA SER A 13 10.47 -1.71 -31.73
C SER A 13 11.13 -1.81 -30.34
N PHE A 14 11.94 -0.81 -29.94
CA PHE A 14 12.67 -0.86 -28.66
C PHE A 14 11.86 -0.37 -27.45
N VAL A 15 10.71 0.26 -27.66
CA VAL A 15 9.94 0.87 -26.55
C VAL A 15 9.09 -0.16 -25.79
N CYS A 16 8.84 -1.36 -26.36
CA CYS A 16 7.98 -2.38 -25.74
C CYS A 16 8.67 -3.35 -24.76
N LEU A 17 9.93 -3.15 -24.40
CA LEU A 17 10.65 -4.10 -23.52
C LEU A 17 10.47 -3.83 -22.01
N SER A 18 9.82 -2.74 -21.62
CA SER A 18 9.64 -2.42 -20.18
C SER A 18 8.52 -3.22 -19.50
N GLU A 19 7.66 -3.92 -20.25
CA GLU A 19 6.49 -4.65 -19.70
C GLU A 19 6.54 -6.18 -19.90
N CYS A 20 7.63 -6.72 -20.49
CA CYS A 20 7.70 -8.15 -20.84
C CYS A 20 8.11 -9.09 -19.69
N ALA A 21 8.54 -8.57 -18.55
CA ALA A 21 8.78 -9.40 -17.37
C ALA A 21 7.47 -9.59 -16.60
N PRO A 22 6.98 -10.82 -16.38
CA PRO A 22 5.84 -11.04 -15.49
C PRO A 22 6.17 -10.42 -14.13
N PRO A 23 5.21 -9.76 -13.47
CA PRO A 23 5.49 -9.06 -12.21
C PRO A 23 6.05 -10.06 -11.20
N THR A 24 7.22 -9.74 -10.65
CA THR A 24 7.78 -10.51 -9.54
C THR A 24 6.86 -10.38 -8.32
N CYS A 25 6.99 -11.30 -7.38
CA CYS A 25 6.29 -11.22 -6.11
C CYS A 25 6.45 -9.82 -5.46
N TYR A 26 7.68 -9.28 -5.45
CA TYR A 26 7.97 -7.96 -4.92
C TYR A 26 7.25 -6.85 -5.69
N SER A 27 7.40 -6.78 -7.02
CA SER A 27 6.79 -5.69 -7.80
C SER A 27 5.26 -5.75 -7.76
N ARG A 28 4.69 -6.97 -7.68
CA ARG A 28 3.26 -7.16 -7.50
C ARG A 28 2.78 -6.67 -6.13
N SER A 29 3.48 -7.03 -5.05
CA SER A 29 3.16 -6.59 -3.69
C SER A 29 3.23 -5.08 -3.56
N LEU A 30 4.31 -4.48 -4.06
CA LEU A 30 4.52 -3.03 -4.05
C LEU A 30 3.44 -2.29 -4.86
N SER A 31 3.15 -2.76 -6.07
CA SER A 31 2.12 -2.15 -6.93
C SER A 31 0.74 -2.23 -6.28
N LEU A 32 0.36 -3.41 -5.76
CA LEU A 32 -0.93 -3.59 -5.09
C LEU A 32 -1.05 -2.76 -3.80
N SER A 33 0.03 -2.62 -3.03
CA SER A 33 0.08 -1.73 -1.86
C SER A 33 -0.23 -0.27 -2.26
N LYS A 34 0.41 0.24 -3.32
CA LYS A 34 0.13 1.59 -3.86
C LYS A 34 -1.31 1.74 -4.35
N GLU A 35 -1.84 0.73 -5.03
CA GLU A 35 -3.25 0.71 -5.46
C GLU A 35 -4.21 0.78 -4.26
N VAL A 36 -3.91 0.07 -3.17
CA VAL A 36 -4.70 0.11 -1.93
C VAL A 36 -4.63 1.49 -1.30
N MET A 37 -3.44 2.07 -1.14
CA MET A 37 -3.27 3.42 -0.58
C MET A 37 -4.04 4.48 -1.38
N ASN A 38 -3.95 4.42 -2.72
CA ASN A 38 -4.71 5.32 -3.59
C ASN A 38 -6.24 5.13 -3.48
N LEU A 39 -6.70 3.89 -3.29
CA LEU A 39 -8.11 3.60 -3.10
C LEU A 39 -8.60 4.08 -1.73
N LEU A 40 -7.79 3.90 -0.69
CA LEU A 40 -8.08 4.34 0.67
C LEU A 40 -8.21 5.86 0.72
N ASP A 41 -7.25 6.59 0.13
CA ASP A 41 -7.33 8.04 -0.01
C ASP A 41 -8.63 8.51 -0.69
N LYS A 42 -9.00 7.87 -1.81
CA LYS A 42 -10.29 8.13 -2.48
C LYS A 42 -11.50 7.82 -1.60
N ILE A 43 -11.42 6.84 -0.72
CA ILE A 43 -12.51 6.48 0.20
C ILE A 43 -12.68 7.57 1.26
N HIS A 44 -11.58 8.08 1.84
CA HIS A 44 -11.60 9.16 2.84
C HIS A 44 -11.97 10.52 2.23
N THR A 45 -11.59 10.81 0.99
CA THR A 45 -11.82 12.12 0.36
C THR A 45 -13.20 12.23 -0.32
N TYR A 46 -13.74 11.13 -0.85
CA TYR A 46 -14.98 11.19 -1.63
C TYR A 46 -16.24 11.24 -0.76
N HIS A 47 -17.10 12.23 -1.01
CA HIS A 47 -18.30 12.53 -0.21
C HIS A 47 -19.20 11.32 0.13
N ARG A 48 -19.38 10.36 -0.78
CA ARG A 48 -20.27 9.20 -0.56
C ARG A 48 -19.65 8.09 0.29
N THR A 49 -18.33 8.05 0.40
CA THR A 49 -17.60 7.01 1.12
C THR A 49 -16.92 7.54 2.37
N LYS A 50 -16.78 8.87 2.50
CA LYS A 50 -16.14 9.52 3.64
C LYS A 50 -16.77 9.10 4.97
N THR A 51 -18.11 9.03 5.06
CA THR A 51 -18.80 8.59 6.29
C THR A 51 -18.55 7.12 6.64
N CYS A 52 -18.35 6.26 5.63
CA CYS A 52 -17.93 4.87 5.85
C CYS A 52 -16.45 4.75 6.24
N ALA A 53 -15.66 5.79 5.98
CA ALA A 53 -14.22 5.81 6.25
C ALA A 53 -13.90 6.28 7.68
N GLU A 54 -14.86 6.88 8.39
CA GLU A 54 -14.66 7.45 9.74
C GLU A 54 -14.25 6.43 10.80
N VAL A 55 -14.67 5.18 10.63
CA VAL A 55 -14.32 4.07 11.54
C VAL A 55 -13.09 3.30 11.08
N LEU A 56 -12.55 3.60 9.90
CA LEU A 56 -11.37 2.92 9.39
C LEU A 56 -10.13 3.53 10.06
N PRO A 57 -9.20 2.70 10.57
CA PRO A 57 -7.96 3.22 11.08
C PRO A 57 -7.15 3.86 9.96
N THR A 58 -6.36 4.88 10.28
CA THR A 58 -5.33 5.37 9.38
C THR A 58 -4.27 4.28 9.21
N ILE A 59 -3.81 4.08 7.98
CA ILE A 59 -2.80 3.08 7.68
C ILE A 59 -1.93 3.53 6.51
N PHE A 60 -0.63 3.35 6.63
CA PHE A 60 0.40 3.68 5.65
C PHE A 60 1.16 2.39 5.31
N LEU A 61 0.74 1.76 4.21
CA LEU A 61 1.25 0.45 3.84
C LEU A 61 2.69 0.53 3.31
N ASP A 62 3.62 -0.03 4.08
CA ASP A 62 4.99 -0.29 3.64
C ASP A 62 5.26 -1.81 3.59
N VAL A 63 5.57 -2.31 2.39
CA VAL A 63 5.88 -3.74 2.19
C VAL A 63 7.25 -4.13 2.75
N HIS A 64 8.09 -3.16 3.09
CA HIS A 64 9.40 -3.36 3.71
C HIS A 64 9.36 -3.26 5.24
N ASN A 65 8.19 -3.08 5.83
CA ASN A 65 8.03 -3.08 7.27
C ASN A 65 7.57 -4.46 7.74
N SER A 66 8.27 -5.03 8.73
CA SER A 66 7.98 -6.38 9.24
C SER A 66 6.58 -6.51 9.85
N CYS A 67 6.00 -5.41 10.33
CA CYS A 67 4.68 -5.38 10.97
C CYS A 67 3.51 -5.37 9.96
N ILE A 68 3.78 -5.25 8.66
CA ILE A 68 2.77 -5.09 7.62
C ILE A 68 1.69 -6.19 7.65
N THR A 69 2.08 -7.43 7.91
CA THR A 69 1.15 -8.57 7.92
C THR A 69 0.15 -8.48 9.06
N THR A 70 0.60 -8.09 10.25
CA THR A 70 -0.26 -7.89 11.42
C THR A 70 -1.19 -6.71 11.19
N LYS A 71 -0.67 -5.58 10.72
CA LYS A 71 -1.48 -4.38 10.45
C LYS A 71 -2.55 -4.61 9.37
N LEU A 72 -2.22 -5.36 8.31
CA LEU A 72 -3.20 -5.77 7.30
C LEU A 72 -4.31 -6.65 7.89
N ARG A 73 -3.99 -7.55 8.83
CA ARG A 73 -4.98 -8.40 9.50
C ARG A 73 -5.94 -7.57 10.35
N ASP A 74 -5.41 -6.63 11.13
CA ASP A 74 -6.22 -5.75 11.98
C ASP A 74 -7.12 -4.85 11.13
N PHE A 75 -6.58 -4.30 10.04
CA PHE A 75 -7.36 -3.52 9.09
C PHE A 75 -8.49 -4.34 8.45
N LEU A 76 -8.21 -5.59 8.04
CA LEU A 76 -9.22 -6.50 7.52
C LEU A 76 -10.32 -6.79 8.54
N TYR A 77 -9.96 -6.95 9.81
CA TYR A 77 -10.93 -7.16 10.88
C TYR A 77 -11.91 -5.98 10.98
N VAL A 78 -11.41 -4.74 10.95
CA VAL A 78 -12.26 -3.54 10.97
C VAL A 78 -13.16 -3.47 9.74
N LEU A 79 -12.63 -3.75 8.55
CA LEU A 79 -13.43 -3.76 7.32
C LEU A 79 -14.55 -4.81 7.34
N LEU A 80 -14.26 -6.01 7.84
CA LEU A 80 -15.22 -7.11 7.91
C LEU A 80 -16.33 -6.84 8.94
N ASN A 81 -15.96 -6.19 10.05
CA ASN A 81 -16.86 -5.89 11.16
C ASN A 81 -17.37 -4.44 11.17
N HIS A 82 -17.30 -3.76 10.02
CA HIS A 82 -17.77 -2.38 9.91
C HIS A 82 -19.25 -2.27 10.37
N PRO A 83 -19.63 -1.34 11.26
CA PRO A 83 -20.94 -1.34 11.91
C PRO A 83 -22.12 -1.18 10.94
N SER A 84 -21.98 -0.29 9.96
CA SER A 84 -23.01 -0.07 8.93
C SER A 84 -22.97 -1.14 7.82
N GLN A 85 -24.08 -1.88 7.67
CA GLN A 85 -24.26 -2.84 6.57
C GLN A 85 -24.16 -2.18 5.19
N TYR A 86 -24.78 -1.01 5.05
CA TYR A 86 -24.72 -0.22 3.83
C TYR A 86 -23.27 0.06 3.41
N CYS A 87 -22.39 0.41 4.36
CA CYS A 87 -20.97 0.63 4.07
C CYS A 87 -20.25 -0.67 3.67
N ARG A 88 -20.55 -1.81 4.30
CA ARG A 88 -19.98 -3.11 3.91
C ARG A 88 -20.31 -3.50 2.48
N GLU A 89 -21.50 -3.16 2.00
CA GLU A 89 -21.98 -3.47 0.66
C GLU A 89 -21.59 -2.41 -0.39
N ARG A 90 -21.03 -1.26 0.02
CA ARG A 90 -20.64 -0.21 -0.92
C ARG A 90 -19.53 -0.73 -1.86
N PRO A 91 -19.63 -0.52 -3.19
CA PRO A 91 -18.70 -1.11 -4.16
C PRO A 91 -17.22 -0.79 -3.90
N ARG A 92 -16.89 0.45 -3.50
CA ARG A 92 -15.51 0.85 -3.18
C ARG A 92 -14.99 0.18 -1.90
N MET A 93 -15.85 -0.03 -0.91
CA MET A 93 -15.50 -0.73 0.34
C MET A 93 -15.27 -2.22 0.08
N VAL A 94 -16.13 -2.83 -0.73
CA VAL A 94 -15.94 -4.22 -1.19
C VAL A 94 -14.64 -4.37 -1.97
N LEU A 95 -14.35 -3.43 -2.89
CA LEU A 95 -13.10 -3.42 -3.65
C LEU A 95 -11.88 -3.28 -2.73
N LEU A 96 -11.94 -2.37 -1.74
CA LEU A 96 -10.87 -2.18 -0.75
C LEU A 96 -10.63 -3.48 0.01
N LYS A 97 -11.68 -4.10 0.55
CA LYS A 97 -11.61 -5.39 1.24
C LYS A 97 -10.92 -6.43 0.37
N THR A 98 -11.36 -6.61 -0.88
CA THR A 98 -10.77 -7.61 -1.78
C THR A 98 -9.30 -7.33 -2.07
N LYS A 99 -8.91 -6.07 -2.31
CA LYS A 99 -7.51 -5.72 -2.56
C LYS A 99 -6.62 -5.96 -1.34
N ILE A 100 -7.09 -5.65 -0.14
CA ILE A 100 -6.35 -5.88 1.10
C ILE A 100 -6.24 -7.38 1.38
N GLN A 101 -7.31 -8.16 1.18
CA GLN A 101 -7.26 -9.62 1.29
C GLN A 101 -6.25 -10.23 0.31
N ASN A 102 -6.22 -9.73 -0.93
CA ASN A 102 -5.24 -10.16 -1.92
C ASN A 102 -3.82 -9.77 -1.52
N LEU A 103 -3.60 -8.55 -1.03
CA LEU A 103 -2.29 -8.10 -0.58
C LEU A 103 -1.80 -8.95 0.60
N TYR A 104 -2.65 -9.18 1.60
CA TYR A 104 -2.35 -10.04 2.74
C TYR A 104 -2.01 -11.46 2.28
N ALA A 105 -2.78 -12.05 1.36
CA ALA A 105 -2.53 -13.38 0.82
C ALA A 105 -1.22 -13.45 0.01
N ILE A 106 -0.93 -12.43 -0.80
CA ILE A 106 0.32 -12.34 -1.56
C ILE A 106 1.50 -12.29 -0.58
N ILE A 107 1.52 -11.35 0.36
CA ILE A 107 2.61 -11.18 1.33
C ILE A 107 2.82 -12.47 2.16
N THR A 108 1.74 -13.06 2.69
CA THR A 108 1.86 -14.16 3.66
C THR A 108 2.03 -15.55 3.05
N ARG A 109 1.58 -15.77 1.81
CA ARG A 109 1.60 -17.11 1.18
C ARG A 109 2.51 -17.19 -0.02
N ILE A 110 2.44 -16.19 -0.90
CA ILE A 110 3.17 -16.21 -2.18
C ILE A 110 4.59 -15.66 -1.98
N CYS A 111 4.70 -14.58 -1.21
CA CYS A 111 5.89 -13.74 -1.07
C CYS A 111 6.65 -13.93 0.24
N TYR A 112 6.25 -14.89 1.07
CA TYR A 112 6.71 -15.02 2.46
C TYR A 112 8.24 -15.08 2.64
N ARG A 113 8.98 -15.53 1.62
CA ARG A 113 10.46 -15.59 1.64
C ARG A 113 11.15 -14.58 0.73
N ASP A 114 10.38 -13.90 -0.11
CA ASP A 114 10.92 -13.01 -1.15
C ASP A 114 10.89 -11.54 -0.72
N LEU A 115 10.05 -11.19 0.26
CA LEU A 115 10.00 -9.85 0.83
C LEU A 115 11.10 -9.67 1.88
N VAL A 116 11.89 -8.61 1.70
CA VAL A 116 12.92 -8.19 2.65
C VAL A 116 12.36 -7.02 3.46
N PHE A 117 12.38 -7.16 4.78
CA PHE A 117 12.00 -6.10 5.70
C PHE A 117 13.22 -5.26 6.08
N PHE A 118 13.13 -3.95 5.93
CA PHE A 118 14.18 -2.98 6.29
C PHE A 118 13.91 -2.29 7.62
N THR A 119 12.67 -2.35 8.12
CA THR A 119 12.25 -1.70 9.36
C THR A 119 11.25 -2.55 10.14
N ASP A 120 11.23 -2.39 11.45
CA ASP A 120 10.29 -2.96 12.42
C ASP A 120 9.51 -1.88 13.18
N ASP A 121 9.57 -0.63 12.71
CA ASP A 121 8.82 0.48 13.28
C ASP A 121 7.33 0.36 12.93
N CYS A 122 6.58 -0.42 13.72
CA CYS A 122 5.16 -0.65 13.49
C CYS A 122 4.33 0.65 13.60
N GLU A 123 4.79 1.64 14.35
CA GLU A 123 4.12 2.92 14.56
C GLU A 123 4.12 3.76 13.27
N ALA A 124 5.14 3.60 12.42
CA ALA A 124 5.18 4.21 11.10
C ALA A 124 4.03 3.76 10.19
N ILE A 125 3.53 2.53 10.35
CA ILE A 125 2.36 2.07 9.59
C ILE A 125 1.08 2.77 10.06
N ASP A 126 0.98 3.14 11.32
CA ASP A 126 -0.23 3.79 11.85
C ASP A 126 -0.23 5.31 11.59
N THR A 127 0.96 5.92 11.67
CA THR A 127 1.15 7.39 11.67
C THR A 127 1.69 7.94 10.35
N GLY A 128 2.37 7.11 9.56
CA GLY A 128 3.07 7.52 8.35
C GLY A 128 4.46 8.12 8.59
N HIS A 129 4.93 8.16 9.84
CA HIS A 129 6.23 8.71 10.21
C HIS A 129 7.19 7.61 10.69
N SER A 130 8.38 7.55 10.11
CA SER A 130 9.42 6.59 10.49
C SER A 130 10.39 7.17 11.51
N ARG A 131 10.78 6.38 12.51
CA ARG A 131 11.86 6.68 13.45
C ARG A 131 13.22 6.84 12.76
N PRO A 132 14.16 7.59 13.38
CA PRO A 132 14.01 8.31 14.65
C PRO A 132 13.31 9.67 14.50
N HIS A 133 12.48 10.00 15.49
CA HIS A 133 11.83 11.31 15.61
C HIS A 133 12.80 12.29 16.28
N TYR A 134 13.80 12.76 15.53
CA TYR A 134 14.84 13.64 16.07
C TYR A 134 14.31 14.91 16.79
N ALA A 135 13.06 15.31 16.58
CA ALA A 135 12.43 16.44 17.24
C ALA A 135 11.86 16.11 18.62
N GLU A 136 11.04 15.05 18.74
CA GLU A 136 10.49 14.58 20.03
C GLU A 136 11.58 14.05 20.97
N ASP A 137 12.52 13.26 20.47
CA ASP A 137 13.59 12.67 21.30
C ASP A 137 14.48 13.76 21.91
N ARG A 138 14.69 14.86 21.17
CA ARG A 138 15.44 16.03 21.66
C ARG A 138 14.69 16.80 22.75
N LEU A 139 13.36 16.85 22.70
CA LEU A 139 12.54 17.49 23.73
C LEU A 139 12.53 16.66 25.02
N GLN A 140 12.45 15.33 24.93
CA GLN A 140 12.52 14.46 26.10
C GLN A 140 13.88 14.54 26.80
N LEU A 141 14.98 14.53 26.04
CA LEU A 141 16.33 14.72 26.58
C LEU A 141 16.48 16.04 27.35
N LEU A 142 15.82 17.11 26.89
CA LEU A 142 15.87 18.41 27.56
C LEU A 142 14.99 18.47 28.82
N GLN A 143 13.98 17.60 28.95
CA GLN A 143 13.06 17.58 30.08
C GLN A 143 13.50 16.62 31.20
N GLU A 144 14.27 15.58 30.88
CA GLU A 144 14.88 14.70 31.88
C GLU A 144 16.09 15.33 32.60
N GLU A 145 16.70 16.38 32.03
CA GLU A 145 17.83 17.12 32.64
C GLU A 145 17.42 18.30 33.55
N SER A 146 16.12 18.51 33.82
CA SER A 146 15.60 19.62 34.65
C SER A 146 14.90 19.14 35.93
#